data_AF-A0AAU2DV89-F1
#
_entry.id   AF-A0AAU2DV89-F1
#
_cell.length_a   1.000
_cell.length_b   1.000
_cell.length_c   1.000
_cell.angle_alpha   90.00
_cell.angle_beta   90.00
_cell.angle_gamma   90.00
#
_symmetry.space_group_name_H-M   'P 1'
#
loop_
_entity.id
_entity.type
_entity.pdbx_description
1 polymer ?
#
loop_
_entity_poly.entity_id
_entity_poly.type
_entity_poly.pdbx_seq_one_letter_code
_entity_poly.pdbx_strand_id
1 'polypeptide(L)'
;MLPPVNLRPSFNITRSSHVRLTVADLAESRNFYVNVLGLVVSDEDERTCHLRGLAEACHHSLVLELDEEGAGKCRRIGFRVFFDEDLDVAYTWFRERGLPAEWVDMPYQGRTLHVTDPIGTPLELCAHMETRPRLHIDFELYKGAHAQRLDHYQTFAPDTYELCAFYGELGFRNSEYLEHGDKLLGAFMYRKGTCLDLAIVENTGPALHHFAYTVSESHDIFTACDWAGIQGYGDGVERGPGRHGPGGMLFAYLRDPDGHRVEVFNSHYQTIDTEIEPVRWDAGSLSTNARWGLPALEKWYFEASPFVGVKQIPPAEPPKPMSLERFLLEQSAR
;
A
#
# COMPACT_ATOMS: atom_id res chain seq x y z
N MET A 1 -8.79 -21.23 -5.34
CA MET A 1 -8.21 -21.15 -6.72
C MET A 1 -8.01 -19.69 -7.13
N LEU A 2 -6.93 -19.36 -7.86
CA LEU A 2 -6.68 -17.99 -8.37
C LEU A 2 -7.40 -17.73 -9.71
N PRO A 3 -7.84 -16.49 -9.97
CA PRO A 3 -8.37 -16.11 -11.28
C PRO A 3 -7.27 -16.09 -12.36
N PRO A 4 -7.63 -16.21 -13.65
CA PRO A 4 -6.67 -16.13 -14.74
C PRO A 4 -6.04 -14.73 -14.84
N VAL A 5 -4.81 -14.67 -15.34
CA VAL A 5 -4.08 -13.42 -15.53
C VAL A 5 -3.82 -13.18 -17.01
N ASN A 6 -4.06 -11.95 -17.46
CA ASN A 6 -3.72 -11.52 -18.81
C ASN A 6 -2.25 -11.08 -18.89
N LEU A 7 -1.39 -11.92 -19.46
CA LEU A 7 0.04 -11.60 -19.65
C LEU A 7 0.30 -10.55 -20.75
N ARG A 8 -0.74 -10.14 -21.49
CA ARG A 8 -0.67 -9.11 -22.54
C ARG A 8 -1.84 -8.12 -22.37
N PRO A 9 -1.84 -7.32 -21.29
CA PRO A 9 -2.89 -6.33 -21.07
C PRO A 9 -2.89 -5.29 -22.20
N SER A 10 -4.05 -4.68 -22.45
CA SER A 10 -4.24 -3.70 -23.53
C SER A 10 -3.35 -2.46 -23.37
N PHE A 11 -2.99 -2.13 -22.14
CA PHE A 11 -2.10 -1.04 -21.77
C PHE A 11 -1.20 -1.49 -20.61
N ASN A 12 -0.03 -0.87 -20.48
CA ASN A 12 1.00 -1.38 -19.57
C ASN A 12 1.11 -0.59 -18.26
N ILE A 13 0.43 -1.05 -17.20
CA ILE A 13 0.75 -0.62 -15.83
C ILE A 13 2.10 -1.23 -15.42
N THR A 14 2.99 -0.41 -14.88
CA THR A 14 4.38 -0.79 -14.60
C THR A 14 4.67 -0.99 -13.12
N ARG A 15 4.07 -0.17 -12.25
CA ARG A 15 4.28 -0.21 -10.79
C ARG A 15 3.29 0.66 -10.03
N SER A 16 3.17 0.44 -8.73
CA SER A 16 2.68 1.44 -7.77
C SER A 16 3.49 2.75 -7.89
N SER A 17 2.81 3.88 -7.71
CA SER A 17 3.38 5.21 -7.97
C SER A 17 3.38 6.13 -6.76
N HIS A 18 2.20 6.44 -6.23
CA HIS A 18 2.01 7.47 -5.23
C HIS A 18 0.69 7.25 -4.48
N VAL A 19 0.59 7.76 -3.25
CA VAL A 19 -0.65 7.79 -2.48
C VAL A 19 -0.98 9.22 -2.07
N ARG A 20 -2.26 9.56 -2.09
CA ARG A 20 -2.77 10.88 -1.66
C ARG A 20 -3.65 10.72 -0.42
N LEU A 21 -3.27 11.38 0.66
CA LEU A 21 -3.90 11.26 1.99
C LEU A 21 -4.41 12.62 2.47
N THR A 22 -5.53 12.60 3.18
CA THR A 22 -6.04 13.79 3.87
C THR A 22 -5.55 13.83 5.31
N VAL A 23 -4.97 14.94 5.74
CA VAL A 23 -4.39 15.10 7.08
C VAL A 23 -5.01 16.28 7.83
N ALA A 24 -5.16 16.17 9.15
CA ALA A 24 -5.75 17.23 9.97
C ALA A 24 -4.76 18.36 10.27
N ASP A 25 -3.49 18.01 10.46
CA ASP A 25 -2.39 18.95 10.67
C ASP A 25 -1.23 18.61 9.73
N LEU A 26 -1.00 19.47 8.75
CA LEU A 26 0.03 19.25 7.73
C LEU A 26 1.44 19.28 8.33
N ALA A 27 1.69 20.11 9.34
CA ALA A 27 3.00 20.22 9.97
C ALA A 27 3.30 18.99 10.83
N GLU A 28 2.30 18.47 11.54
CA GLU A 28 2.43 17.25 12.34
C GLU A 28 2.65 16.02 11.46
N SER A 29 1.83 15.84 10.41
CA SER A 29 1.99 14.70 9.50
C SER A 29 3.32 14.78 8.74
N ARG A 30 3.74 15.97 8.30
CA ARG A 30 5.08 16.18 7.75
C ARG A 30 6.18 15.81 8.75
N ASN A 31 6.06 16.18 10.01
CA ASN A 31 7.03 15.82 11.06
C ASN A 31 7.17 14.30 11.17
N PHE A 32 6.06 13.57 11.19
CA PHE A 32 6.06 12.11 11.19
C PHE A 32 6.79 11.54 9.96
N TYR A 33 6.37 11.89 8.75
CA TYR A 33 6.92 11.30 7.52
C TYR A 33 8.38 11.66 7.26
N VAL A 34 8.82 12.88 7.65
CA VAL A 34 10.20 13.31 7.47
C VAL A 34 11.12 12.78 8.57
N ASN A 35 10.72 12.86 9.84
CA ASN A 35 11.62 12.56 10.96
C ASN A 35 11.54 11.12 11.45
N VAL A 36 10.40 10.44 11.28
CA VAL A 36 10.26 9.02 11.61
C VAL A 36 10.65 8.16 10.41
N LEU A 37 10.01 8.38 9.26
CA LEU A 37 10.27 7.54 8.07
C LEU A 37 11.51 7.98 7.29
N GLY A 38 11.93 9.24 7.37
CA GLY A 38 13.06 9.74 6.60
C GLY A 38 12.72 10.13 5.17
N LEU A 39 11.45 10.43 4.86
CA LEU A 39 11.06 10.92 3.55
C LEU A 39 11.55 12.35 3.31
N VAL A 40 11.72 12.67 2.03
CA VAL A 40 12.23 13.96 1.56
C VAL A 40 11.08 14.79 1.01
N VAL A 41 10.97 16.03 1.47
CA VAL A 41 10.02 16.99 0.90
C VAL A 41 10.50 17.40 -0.49
N SER A 42 9.64 17.19 -1.47
CA SER A 42 9.87 17.59 -2.86
C SER A 42 9.31 18.97 -3.15
N ASP A 43 8.18 19.30 -2.55
CA ASP A 43 7.50 20.59 -2.64
C ASP A 43 6.44 20.71 -1.53
N GLU A 44 6.17 21.91 -1.04
CA GLU A 44 5.14 22.14 -0.02
C GLU A 44 4.55 23.56 -0.10
N ASP A 45 3.26 23.67 0.21
CA ASP A 45 2.54 24.92 0.42
C ASP A 45 1.71 24.85 1.72
N GLU A 46 0.84 25.85 1.95
CA GLU A 46 0.01 25.93 3.16
C GLU A 46 -1.01 24.79 3.30
N ARG A 47 -1.29 24.05 2.21
CA ARG A 47 -2.34 23.02 2.16
C ARG A 47 -1.86 21.65 1.69
N THR A 48 -0.69 21.56 1.08
CA THR A 48 -0.19 20.33 0.48
C THR A 48 1.29 20.13 0.77
N CYS A 49 1.69 18.91 1.12
CA CYS A 49 3.09 18.51 1.23
C CYS A 49 3.34 17.29 0.33
N HIS A 50 4.29 17.40 -0.60
CA HIS A 50 4.70 16.35 -1.51
C HIS A 50 6.01 15.73 -1.02
N LEU A 51 6.01 14.42 -0.79
CA LEU A 51 7.18 13.69 -0.28
C LEU A 51 7.58 12.55 -1.22
N ARG A 52 8.87 12.19 -1.18
CA ARG A 52 9.44 11.04 -1.88
C ARG A 52 10.48 10.32 -1.04
N GLY A 53 10.74 9.05 -1.33
CA GLY A 53 11.87 8.30 -0.80
C GLY A 53 13.20 8.73 -1.42
N LEU A 54 14.30 8.41 -0.74
CA LEU A 54 15.67 8.81 -1.11
C LEU A 54 16.10 8.29 -2.49
N ALA A 55 15.65 7.10 -2.89
CA ALA A 55 15.99 6.47 -4.18
C ALA A 55 15.01 6.83 -5.31
N GLU A 56 13.98 7.63 -5.03
CA GLU A 56 12.97 7.99 -6.01
C GLU A 56 13.40 9.18 -6.86
N ALA A 57 13.22 9.04 -8.17
CA ALA A 57 13.46 10.10 -9.14
C ALA A 57 12.18 10.84 -9.52
N CYS A 58 11.00 10.25 -9.30
CA CYS A 58 9.73 10.94 -9.53
C CYS A 58 9.53 12.04 -8.48
N HIS A 59 8.77 13.08 -8.83
CA HIS A 59 8.54 14.22 -7.95
C HIS A 59 8.04 13.78 -6.58
N HIS A 60 7.08 12.87 -6.52
CA HIS A 60 6.49 12.45 -5.26
C HIS A 60 5.96 11.02 -5.34
N SER A 61 5.83 10.41 -4.17
CA SER A 61 5.21 9.11 -3.92
C SER A 61 4.23 9.17 -2.75
N LEU A 62 4.22 10.27 -1.99
CA LEU A 62 3.24 10.59 -0.97
C LEU A 62 2.83 12.04 -1.13
N VAL A 63 1.52 12.29 -1.09
CA VAL A 63 0.93 13.63 -1.05
C VAL A 63 0.05 13.72 0.18
N LEU A 64 0.32 14.70 1.03
CA LEU A 64 -0.49 15.01 2.20
C LEU A 64 -1.29 16.27 1.88
N GLU A 65 -2.61 16.22 2.04
CA GLU A 65 -3.52 17.30 1.71
C GLU A 65 -4.32 17.68 2.96
N LEU A 66 -4.23 18.94 3.39
CA LEU A 66 -4.91 19.44 4.58
C LEU A 66 -6.43 19.36 4.42
N ASP A 67 -7.08 18.70 5.38
CA ASP A 67 -8.54 18.55 5.49
C ASP A 67 -8.97 18.60 6.97
N GLU A 68 -9.11 19.81 7.50
CA GLU A 68 -9.36 20.07 8.93
C GLU A 68 -10.68 19.45 9.46
N GLU A 69 -11.66 19.24 8.58
CA GLU A 69 -12.98 18.71 8.95
C GLU A 69 -13.15 17.22 8.62
N GLY A 70 -12.24 16.66 7.82
CA GLY A 70 -12.46 15.40 7.13
C GLY A 70 -11.25 14.48 6.97
N ALA A 71 -10.15 14.75 7.70
CA ALA A 71 -8.90 14.00 7.68
C ALA A 71 -9.01 12.49 7.96
N GLY A 72 -7.89 11.76 7.82
CA GLY A 72 -7.80 10.32 8.06
C GLY A 72 -8.32 9.46 6.91
N LYS A 73 -8.47 10.03 5.71
CA LYS A 73 -8.97 9.38 4.50
C LYS A 73 -7.94 9.32 3.39
N CYS A 74 -8.00 8.27 2.58
CA CYS A 74 -7.23 8.19 1.34
C CYS A 74 -8.02 8.84 0.21
N ARG A 75 -7.45 9.76 -0.54
CA ARG A 75 -8.09 10.27 -1.75
C ARG A 75 -7.97 9.27 -2.90
N ARG A 76 -6.76 8.75 -3.11
CA ARG A 76 -6.44 7.94 -4.29
C ARG A 76 -5.12 7.18 -4.11
N ILE A 77 -5.03 6.01 -4.72
CA ILE A 77 -3.77 5.31 -4.95
C ILE A 77 -3.38 5.37 -6.43
N GLY A 78 -2.10 5.59 -6.70
CA GLY A 78 -1.58 5.83 -8.02
C GLY A 78 -0.76 4.67 -8.58
N PHE A 79 -0.84 4.47 -9.89
CA PHE A 79 0.00 3.56 -10.66
C PHE A 79 0.64 4.28 -11.85
N ARG A 80 1.83 3.84 -12.24
CA ARG A 80 2.51 4.30 -13.45
C ARG A 80 2.10 3.45 -14.64
N VAL A 81 1.72 4.07 -15.75
CA VAL A 81 1.72 3.39 -17.06
C VAL A 81 3.04 3.64 -17.79
N PHE A 82 3.33 2.89 -18.84
CA PHE A 82 4.63 2.96 -19.51
C PHE A 82 4.73 4.16 -20.46
N PHE A 83 3.68 4.42 -21.25
CA PHE A 83 3.61 5.52 -22.21
C PHE A 83 2.36 6.40 -22.01
N ASP A 84 2.38 7.62 -22.52
CA ASP A 84 1.18 8.48 -22.50
C ASP A 84 0.04 7.87 -23.33
N GLU A 85 0.34 7.13 -24.39
CA GLU A 85 -0.66 6.42 -25.21
C GLU A 85 -1.36 5.29 -24.43
N ASP A 86 -0.69 4.70 -23.44
CA ASP A 86 -1.34 3.72 -22.55
C ASP A 86 -2.52 4.35 -21.79
N LEU A 87 -2.49 5.67 -21.53
CA LEU A 87 -3.58 6.37 -20.86
C LEU A 87 -4.83 6.49 -21.75
N ASP A 88 -4.66 6.69 -23.05
CA ASP A 88 -5.78 6.74 -24.01
C ASP A 88 -6.46 5.37 -24.14
N VAL A 89 -5.64 4.31 -24.16
CA VAL A 89 -6.14 2.93 -24.16
C VAL A 89 -6.81 2.61 -22.82
N ALA A 90 -6.22 3.03 -21.69
CA ALA A 90 -6.81 2.86 -20.37
C ALA A 90 -8.17 3.58 -20.26
N TYR A 91 -8.25 4.84 -20.69
CA TYR A 91 -9.51 5.60 -20.73
C TYR A 91 -10.60 4.82 -21.47
N THR A 92 -10.30 4.36 -22.69
CA THR A 92 -11.25 3.58 -23.50
C THR A 92 -11.64 2.28 -22.80
N TRP A 93 -10.65 1.53 -22.28
CA TRP A 93 -10.84 0.23 -21.63
C TRP A 93 -11.77 0.30 -20.41
N PHE A 94 -11.60 1.32 -19.56
CA PHE A 94 -12.47 1.53 -18.39
C PHE A 94 -13.88 1.95 -18.81
N ARG A 95 -14.01 2.86 -19.79
CA ARG A 95 -15.31 3.35 -20.27
C ARG A 95 -16.16 2.26 -20.93
N GLU A 96 -15.54 1.38 -21.72
CA GLU A 96 -16.22 0.24 -22.36
C GLU A 96 -16.75 -0.78 -21.34
N ARG A 97 -16.15 -0.85 -20.16
CA ARG A 97 -16.61 -1.67 -19.03
C ARG A 97 -17.62 -0.94 -18.12
N GLY A 98 -18.02 0.27 -18.50
CA GLY A 98 -18.94 1.09 -17.69
C GLY A 98 -18.31 1.63 -16.41
N LEU A 99 -16.98 1.58 -16.27
CA LEU A 99 -16.28 2.11 -15.11
C LEU A 99 -15.96 3.62 -15.28
N PRO A 100 -15.92 4.39 -14.17
CA PRO A 100 -15.51 5.78 -14.21
C PRO A 100 -14.09 5.96 -14.76
N ALA A 101 -13.93 6.93 -15.65
CA ALA A 101 -12.64 7.40 -16.15
C ALA A 101 -12.76 8.87 -16.55
N GLU A 102 -11.87 9.72 -16.03
CA GLU A 102 -11.84 11.17 -16.26
C GLU A 102 -10.41 11.68 -16.38
N TRP A 103 -10.20 12.61 -17.31
CA TRP A 103 -8.91 13.31 -17.45
C TRP A 103 -8.84 14.45 -16.44
N VAL A 104 -7.69 14.60 -15.80
CA VAL A 104 -7.45 15.63 -14.79
C VAL A 104 -6.07 16.25 -14.96
N ASP A 105 -5.95 17.50 -14.53
CA ASP A 105 -4.67 18.20 -14.40
C ASP A 105 -4.16 18.05 -12.97
N MET A 106 -2.97 17.47 -12.82
CA MET A 106 -2.35 17.25 -11.51
C MET A 106 -0.97 17.92 -11.43
N PRO A 107 -0.65 18.65 -10.35
CA PRO A 107 0.66 19.24 -10.16
C PRO A 107 1.79 18.21 -10.27
N TYR A 108 2.86 18.57 -10.98
CA TYR A 108 4.06 17.76 -11.16
C TYR A 108 3.87 16.44 -11.93
N GLN A 109 2.67 16.18 -12.47
CA GLN A 109 2.39 15.01 -13.30
C GLN A 109 2.22 15.42 -14.75
N GLY A 110 2.53 14.49 -15.66
CA GLY A 110 2.11 14.60 -17.06
C GLY A 110 0.60 14.38 -17.20
N ARG A 111 0.18 13.91 -18.38
CA ARG A 111 -1.21 13.49 -18.61
C ARG A 111 -1.62 12.52 -17.50
N THR A 112 -2.75 12.81 -16.86
CA THR A 112 -3.23 12.04 -15.71
C THR A 112 -4.67 11.63 -15.93
N LEU A 113 -4.96 10.38 -15.62
CA LEU A 113 -6.27 9.79 -15.71
C LEU A 113 -6.71 9.31 -14.32
N HIS A 114 -7.85 9.81 -13.85
CA HIS A 114 -8.55 9.25 -12.70
C HIS A 114 -9.49 8.17 -13.18
N VAL A 115 -9.38 6.97 -12.61
CA VAL A 115 -10.27 5.84 -12.86
C VAL A 115 -10.76 5.24 -11.56
N THR A 116 -11.76 4.38 -11.63
CA THR A 116 -12.29 3.68 -10.46
C THR A 116 -12.41 2.19 -10.76
N ASP A 117 -11.94 1.36 -9.83
CA ASP A 117 -12.07 -0.09 -9.94
C ASP A 117 -13.51 -0.58 -9.65
N PRO A 118 -13.83 -1.86 -9.86
CA PRO A 118 -15.21 -2.37 -9.72
C PRO A 118 -15.82 -2.24 -8.32
N ILE A 119 -15.00 -2.12 -7.26
CA ILE A 119 -15.50 -1.96 -5.89
C ILE A 119 -15.55 -0.50 -5.45
N GLY A 120 -15.15 0.44 -6.30
CA GLY A 120 -15.18 1.87 -6.02
C GLY A 120 -13.84 2.46 -5.59
N THR A 121 -12.73 1.72 -5.61
CA THR A 121 -11.42 2.25 -5.23
C THR A 121 -10.99 3.32 -6.23
N PRO A 122 -10.71 4.56 -5.78
CA PRO A 122 -10.19 5.61 -6.64
C PRO A 122 -8.73 5.34 -7.00
N LEU A 123 -8.45 5.27 -8.31
CA LEU A 123 -7.11 5.05 -8.87
C LEU A 123 -6.65 6.27 -9.68
N GLU A 124 -5.33 6.51 -9.72
CA GLU A 124 -4.67 7.54 -10.53
C GLU A 124 -3.65 6.91 -11.46
N LEU A 125 -3.73 7.18 -12.76
CA LEU A 125 -2.79 6.68 -13.76
C LEU A 125 -2.06 7.84 -14.42
N CYS A 126 -0.72 7.77 -14.46
CA CYS A 126 0.10 8.71 -15.21
C CYS A 126 1.37 8.04 -15.77
N ALA A 127 1.82 8.48 -16.95
CA ALA A 127 3.02 7.94 -17.59
C ALA A 127 4.28 8.70 -17.20
N HIS A 128 4.17 10.01 -16.92
CA HIS A 128 5.29 10.92 -16.63
C HIS A 128 5.01 11.76 -15.36
N MET A 129 6.08 12.12 -14.65
CA MET A 129 6.10 13.06 -13.54
C MET A 129 7.37 13.89 -13.69
N GLU A 130 7.37 15.12 -13.19
CA GLU A 130 8.60 15.89 -13.01
C GLU A 130 9.61 15.05 -12.22
N THR A 131 10.88 15.09 -12.64
CA THR A 131 11.93 14.33 -11.97
C THR A 131 12.74 15.18 -11.00
N ARG A 132 13.12 14.60 -9.88
CA ARG A 132 14.05 15.16 -8.91
C ARG A 132 15.34 14.32 -8.87
N PRO A 133 16.50 14.90 -8.49
CA PRO A 133 17.69 14.12 -8.18
C PRO A 133 17.39 13.09 -7.09
N ARG A 134 17.91 11.87 -7.29
CA ARG A 134 17.90 10.83 -6.25
C ARG A 134 18.94 11.20 -5.20
N LEU A 135 18.62 10.97 -3.94
CA LEU A 135 19.45 11.32 -2.78
C LEU A 135 20.00 10.10 -2.05
N HIS A 136 19.78 8.88 -2.56
CA HIS A 136 20.22 7.59 -1.97
C HIS A 136 21.74 7.39 -1.74
N ILE A 137 22.57 8.40 -2.05
CA ILE A 137 24.01 8.42 -1.75
C ILE A 137 24.43 9.69 -0.98
N ASP A 138 23.50 10.61 -0.75
CA ASP A 138 23.72 11.87 -0.05
C ASP A 138 23.43 11.66 1.44
N PHE A 139 24.25 10.82 2.08
CA PHE A 139 24.05 10.32 3.45
C PHE A 139 23.93 11.45 4.50
N GLU A 140 24.49 12.62 4.24
CA GLU A 140 24.35 13.80 5.09
C GLU A 140 22.92 14.36 5.16
N LEU A 141 22.05 14.00 4.21
CA LEU A 141 20.64 14.42 4.16
C LEU A 141 19.71 13.42 4.83
N TYR A 142 20.22 12.27 5.25
CA TYR A 142 19.42 11.16 5.76
C TYR A 142 18.79 11.52 7.12
N LYS A 143 17.52 11.12 7.28
CA LYS A 143 16.74 11.28 8.52
C LYS A 143 15.96 9.99 8.80
N GLY A 144 15.46 9.84 10.03
CA GLY A 144 14.56 8.75 10.40
C GLY A 144 15.07 7.38 9.96
N ALA A 145 14.16 6.57 9.44
CA ALA A 145 14.42 5.24 8.91
C ALA A 145 15.02 5.20 7.49
N HIS A 146 15.42 6.34 6.92
CA HIS A 146 16.05 6.41 5.60
C HIS A 146 15.22 5.74 4.50
N ALA A 147 13.90 5.96 4.48
CA ALA A 147 12.99 5.37 3.50
C ALA A 147 13.45 5.62 2.06
N GLN A 148 13.58 4.54 1.29
CA GLN A 148 14.19 4.55 -0.04
C GLN A 148 13.18 4.79 -1.16
N ARG A 149 12.09 4.02 -1.21
CA ARG A 149 11.06 4.15 -2.25
C ARG A 149 9.73 3.58 -1.79
N LEU A 150 8.65 4.13 -2.31
CA LEU A 150 7.33 3.49 -2.23
C LEU A 150 7.39 2.14 -2.94
N ASP A 151 6.76 1.13 -2.34
CA ASP A 151 6.75 -0.21 -2.89
C ASP A 151 5.35 -0.72 -3.20
N HIS A 152 4.41 -0.70 -2.27
CA HIS A 152 3.10 -1.27 -2.52
C HIS A 152 2.00 -0.63 -1.67
N TYR A 153 0.78 -1.02 -1.99
CA TYR A 153 -0.41 -0.79 -1.17
C TYR A 153 -0.99 -2.12 -0.72
N GLN A 154 -1.66 -2.13 0.42
CA GLN A 154 -2.65 -3.16 0.74
C GLN A 154 -4.02 -2.51 0.85
N THR A 155 -5.01 -3.10 0.19
CA THR A 155 -6.40 -2.65 0.21
C THR A 155 -7.33 -3.72 0.75
N PHE A 156 -8.39 -3.30 1.44
CA PHE A 156 -9.52 -4.16 1.76
C PHE A 156 -10.52 -4.20 0.63
N ALA A 157 -11.08 -5.39 0.39
CA ALA A 157 -12.13 -5.62 -0.58
C ALA A 157 -13.19 -6.59 -0.02
N PRO A 158 -14.49 -6.37 -0.32
CA PRO A 158 -15.55 -7.29 0.12
C PRO A 158 -15.47 -8.67 -0.55
N ASP A 159 -14.86 -8.74 -1.73
CA ASP A 159 -14.60 -9.96 -2.49
C ASP A 159 -13.18 -9.89 -3.07
N THR A 160 -12.29 -10.72 -2.56
CA THR A 160 -10.89 -10.74 -3.02
C THR A 160 -10.75 -11.39 -4.40
N TYR A 161 -11.59 -12.38 -4.73
CA TYR A 161 -11.49 -13.10 -5.99
C TYR A 161 -11.86 -12.19 -7.16
N GLU A 162 -13.00 -11.49 -7.06
CA GLU A 162 -13.47 -10.59 -8.11
C GLU A 162 -12.50 -9.43 -8.35
N LEU A 163 -11.95 -8.83 -7.28
CA LEU A 163 -10.99 -7.76 -7.43
C LEU A 163 -9.64 -8.27 -7.98
N CYS A 164 -9.18 -9.44 -7.53
CA CYS A 164 -7.98 -10.09 -8.07
C CYS A 164 -8.15 -10.41 -9.57
N ALA A 165 -9.33 -10.86 -10.01
CA ALA A 165 -9.63 -11.12 -11.41
C ALA A 165 -9.54 -9.84 -12.25
N PHE A 166 -10.11 -8.73 -11.74
CA PHE A 166 -10.04 -7.42 -12.39
C PHE A 166 -8.59 -6.95 -12.61
N TYR A 167 -7.75 -6.97 -11.56
CA TYR A 167 -6.34 -6.58 -11.71
C TYR A 167 -5.55 -7.62 -12.53
N GLY A 168 -5.98 -8.87 -12.56
CA GLY A 168 -5.47 -9.92 -13.45
C GLY A 168 -5.67 -9.59 -14.93
N GLU A 169 -6.81 -9.00 -15.32
CA GLU A 169 -7.04 -8.49 -16.69
C GLU A 169 -6.08 -7.35 -17.07
N LEU A 170 -5.70 -6.53 -16.08
CA LEU A 170 -4.72 -5.45 -16.18
C LEU A 170 -3.27 -5.95 -16.10
N GLY A 171 -3.08 -7.27 -16.02
CA GLY A 171 -1.79 -7.94 -16.06
C GLY A 171 -1.08 -8.05 -14.72
N PHE A 172 -1.71 -7.70 -13.61
CA PHE A 172 -1.14 -7.98 -12.30
C PHE A 172 -1.06 -9.49 -12.09
N ARG A 173 0.13 -9.97 -11.72
CA ARG A 173 0.40 -11.40 -11.46
C ARG A 173 0.49 -11.61 -9.96
N ASN A 174 0.04 -12.76 -9.48
CA ASN A 174 0.20 -13.11 -8.07
C ASN A 174 1.62 -13.64 -7.84
N SER A 175 2.32 -13.13 -6.82
CA SER A 175 3.50 -13.80 -6.27
C SER A 175 3.08 -14.85 -5.25
N GLU A 176 2.08 -14.50 -4.43
CA GLU A 176 1.60 -15.28 -3.31
C GLU A 176 0.12 -15.04 -3.08
N TYR A 177 -0.54 -15.93 -2.35
CA TYR A 177 -1.96 -15.78 -2.00
C TYR A 177 -2.33 -16.50 -0.71
N LEU A 178 -3.38 -16.00 -0.06
CA LEU A 178 -3.98 -16.58 1.14
C LEU A 178 -5.29 -17.27 0.78
N GLU A 179 -5.43 -18.52 1.16
CA GLU A 179 -6.64 -19.32 0.94
C GLU A 179 -7.06 -19.98 2.26
N HIS A 180 -8.35 -20.20 2.44
CA HIS A 180 -8.86 -21.11 3.46
C HIS A 180 -9.99 -21.96 2.86
N GLY A 181 -9.84 -23.28 2.92
CA GLY A 181 -10.67 -24.18 2.11
C GLY A 181 -10.48 -23.85 0.63
N ASP A 182 -11.58 -23.54 -0.06
CA ASP A 182 -11.59 -23.15 -1.48
C ASP A 182 -11.68 -21.64 -1.71
N LYS A 183 -11.70 -20.85 -0.62
CA LYS A 183 -11.92 -19.39 -0.66
C LYS A 183 -10.61 -18.62 -0.69
N LEU A 184 -10.45 -17.77 -1.69
CA LEU A 184 -9.35 -16.79 -1.76
C LEU A 184 -9.63 -15.64 -0.77
N LEU A 185 -8.74 -15.46 0.20
CA LEU A 185 -8.85 -14.43 1.24
C LEU A 185 -7.85 -13.29 1.06
N GLY A 186 -6.75 -13.54 0.34
CA GLY A 186 -5.73 -12.55 0.07
C GLY A 186 -4.97 -12.84 -1.22
N ALA A 187 -4.60 -11.79 -1.94
CA ALA A 187 -3.84 -11.86 -3.19
C ALA A 187 -2.71 -10.82 -3.15
N PHE A 188 -1.47 -11.25 -3.35
CA PHE A 188 -0.28 -10.38 -3.38
C PHE A 188 0.17 -10.22 -4.82
N MET A 189 -0.25 -9.12 -5.45
CA MET A 189 -0.16 -8.94 -6.89
C MET A 189 0.91 -7.93 -7.29
N TYR A 190 1.67 -8.22 -8.36
CA TYR A 190 2.77 -7.40 -8.84
C TYR A 190 2.72 -7.12 -10.35
N ARG A 191 3.38 -6.02 -10.72
CA ARG A 191 3.76 -5.62 -12.08
C ARG A 191 5.27 -5.40 -12.17
N LYS A 192 5.88 -4.82 -11.13
CA LYS A 192 7.35 -4.70 -11.01
C LYS A 192 7.96 -6.02 -10.50
N GLY A 193 9.28 -6.15 -10.62
CA GLY A 193 10.02 -7.37 -10.26
C GLY A 193 10.15 -7.67 -8.75
N THR A 194 9.18 -7.23 -7.94
CA THR A 194 9.08 -7.52 -6.50
C THR A 194 7.76 -8.21 -6.19
N CYS A 195 7.63 -8.81 -5.00
CA CYS A 195 6.48 -9.65 -4.68
C CYS A 195 5.11 -8.97 -4.84
N LEU A 196 5.01 -7.65 -4.67
CA LEU A 196 3.76 -6.94 -4.84
C LEU A 196 3.93 -5.47 -5.22
N ASP A 197 2.94 -4.97 -5.95
CA ASP A 197 2.55 -3.56 -6.08
C ASP A 197 1.20 -3.31 -5.37
N LEU A 198 0.34 -4.33 -5.29
CA LEU A 198 -0.97 -4.29 -4.66
C LEU A 198 -1.26 -5.62 -3.94
N ALA A 199 -1.49 -5.56 -2.64
CA ALA A 199 -2.12 -6.63 -1.88
C ALA A 199 -3.61 -6.37 -1.71
N ILE A 200 -4.43 -7.38 -1.95
CA ILE A 200 -5.88 -7.35 -1.72
C ILE A 200 -6.17 -8.33 -0.60
N VAL A 201 -6.90 -7.90 0.43
CA VAL A 201 -7.31 -8.76 1.54
C VAL A 201 -8.81 -8.62 1.78
N GLU A 202 -9.49 -9.73 2.00
CA GLU A 202 -10.93 -9.75 2.19
C GLU A 202 -11.32 -9.08 3.51
N ASN A 203 -12.06 -7.97 3.42
CA ASN A 203 -12.62 -7.25 4.55
C ASN A 203 -13.68 -6.23 4.08
N THR A 204 -14.20 -5.43 5.00
CA THR A 204 -15.06 -4.29 4.65
C THR A 204 -14.25 -3.25 3.86
N GLY A 205 -14.59 -3.04 2.60
CA GLY A 205 -13.83 -2.22 1.65
C GLY A 205 -14.71 -1.55 0.59
N PRO A 206 -14.15 -0.68 -0.27
CA PRO A 206 -12.73 -0.40 -0.43
C PRO A 206 -12.19 0.46 0.71
N ALA A 207 -11.00 0.11 1.20
CA ALA A 207 -10.23 0.93 2.14
C ALA A 207 -8.73 0.66 1.96
N LEU A 208 -7.92 1.68 2.20
CA LEU A 208 -6.46 1.55 2.22
C LEU A 208 -6.04 1.00 3.58
N HIS A 209 -5.62 -0.27 3.62
CA HIS A 209 -5.08 -0.85 4.84
C HIS A 209 -3.73 -0.23 5.16
N HIS A 210 -2.80 -0.18 4.20
CA HIS A 210 -1.52 0.50 4.34
C HIS A 210 -0.88 0.79 2.99
N PHE A 211 0.16 1.62 3.01
CA PHE A 211 1.16 1.76 1.97
C PHE A 211 2.54 1.49 2.57
N ALA A 212 3.52 1.15 1.74
CA ALA A 212 4.80 0.66 2.22
C ALA A 212 5.99 1.39 1.60
N TYR A 213 7.02 1.64 2.42
CA TYR A 213 8.32 2.12 1.98
C TYR A 213 9.41 1.09 2.28
N THR A 214 10.28 0.85 1.31
CA THR A 214 11.46 0.01 1.53
C THR A 214 12.51 0.77 2.32
N VAL A 215 13.20 0.09 3.21
CA VAL A 215 14.46 0.53 3.82
C VAL A 215 15.61 -0.36 3.37
N SER A 216 16.83 0.13 3.47
CA SER A 216 18.02 -0.56 2.96
C SER A 216 18.38 -1.76 3.82
N GLU A 217 18.32 -1.59 5.15
CA GLU A 217 18.75 -2.59 6.10
C GLU A 217 17.69 -2.90 7.16
N SER A 218 17.83 -4.07 7.79
CA SER A 218 16.96 -4.46 8.90
C SER A 218 17.03 -3.47 10.07
N HIS A 219 18.18 -2.83 10.29
CA HIS A 219 18.37 -1.91 11.41
C HIS A 219 17.52 -0.64 11.26
N ASP A 220 17.31 -0.17 10.03
CA ASP A 220 16.49 1.00 9.71
C ASP A 220 15.03 0.84 10.17
N ILE A 221 14.52 -0.39 10.22
CA ILE A 221 13.18 -0.71 10.74
C ILE A 221 13.09 -0.36 12.23
N PHE A 222 14.12 -0.69 13.01
CA PHE A 222 14.18 -0.35 14.43
C PHE A 222 14.41 1.15 14.62
N THR A 223 15.21 1.77 13.75
CA THR A 223 15.38 3.23 13.71
C THR A 223 14.04 3.95 13.52
N ALA A 224 13.13 3.43 12.68
CA ALA A 224 11.76 3.95 12.57
C ALA A 224 11.02 3.91 13.93
N CYS A 225 11.08 2.78 14.64
CA CYS A 225 10.44 2.61 15.94
C CYS A 225 11.02 3.54 17.01
N ASP A 226 12.34 3.68 17.07
CA ASP A 226 13.02 4.56 18.02
C ASP A 226 12.65 6.03 17.78
N TRP A 227 12.64 6.47 16.51
CA TRP A 227 12.21 7.81 16.16
C TRP A 227 10.72 8.04 16.42
N ALA A 228 9.87 7.05 16.20
CA ALA A 228 8.46 7.15 16.58
C ALA A 228 8.34 7.41 18.09
N GLY A 229 9.08 6.68 18.93
CA GLY A 229 9.12 6.93 20.37
C GLY A 229 9.61 8.34 20.73
N ILE A 230 10.73 8.79 20.15
CA ILE A 230 11.32 10.11 20.40
C ILE A 230 10.38 11.25 19.99
N GLN A 231 9.67 11.09 18.87
CA GLN A 231 8.77 12.11 18.31
C GLN A 231 7.37 12.07 18.94
N GLY A 232 7.10 11.18 19.90
CA GLY A 232 5.81 11.07 20.58
C GLY A 232 4.78 10.17 19.90
N TYR A 233 5.17 9.44 18.87
CA TYR A 233 4.34 8.48 18.12
C TYR A 233 4.56 7.02 18.54
N GLY A 234 5.14 6.77 19.72
CA GLY A 234 5.50 5.44 20.19
C GLY A 234 4.32 4.47 20.25
N ASP A 235 3.16 4.93 20.72
CA ASP A 235 1.91 4.15 20.76
C ASP A 235 1.38 3.79 19.34
N GLY A 236 1.88 4.50 18.32
CA GLY A 236 1.61 4.28 16.91
C GLY A 236 2.44 3.17 16.28
N VAL A 237 3.44 2.59 16.97
CA VAL A 237 4.12 1.36 16.53
C VAL A 237 3.16 0.19 16.73
N GLU A 238 2.34 -0.05 15.71
CA GLU A 238 1.15 -0.87 15.82
C GLU A 238 1.43 -2.38 15.76
N ARG A 239 2.35 -2.79 14.89
CA ARG A 239 2.66 -4.21 14.69
C ARG A 239 4.12 -4.38 14.27
N GLY A 240 4.78 -5.34 14.91
CA GLY A 240 6.19 -5.63 14.69
C GLY A 240 7.12 -4.87 15.67
N PRO A 241 8.44 -4.83 15.40
CA PRO A 241 9.11 -5.43 14.26
C PRO A 241 8.89 -6.95 14.16
N GLY A 242 8.70 -7.47 12.95
CA GLY A 242 8.37 -8.87 12.71
C GLY A 242 8.90 -9.39 11.39
N ARG A 243 8.66 -10.67 11.10
CA ARG A 243 8.97 -11.32 9.80
C ARG A 243 7.68 -11.87 9.22
N HIS A 244 7.32 -11.42 8.02
CA HIS A 244 6.14 -11.97 7.35
C HIS A 244 6.38 -13.42 6.94
N GLY A 245 5.29 -14.19 6.89
CA GLY A 245 5.25 -15.43 6.12
C GLY A 245 5.30 -15.07 4.63
N PRO A 246 4.23 -14.45 4.08
CA PRO A 246 4.22 -13.96 2.71
C PRO A 246 5.27 -12.88 2.46
N GLY A 247 5.96 -12.92 1.32
CA GLY A 247 7.04 -12.01 0.93
C GLY A 247 8.35 -12.23 1.70
N GLY A 248 8.27 -12.73 2.95
CA GLY A 248 9.43 -13.05 3.78
C GLY A 248 10.22 -11.83 4.28
N MET A 249 9.70 -10.62 4.11
CA MET A 249 10.35 -9.37 4.55
C MET A 249 10.29 -9.19 6.07
N LEU A 250 11.29 -8.50 6.65
CA LEU A 250 11.09 -7.88 7.96
C LEU A 250 10.23 -6.64 7.76
N PHE A 251 9.39 -6.36 8.74
CA PHE A 251 8.49 -5.23 8.70
C PHE A 251 8.33 -4.60 10.08
N ALA A 252 7.92 -3.34 10.11
CA ALA A 252 7.16 -2.73 11.19
C ALA A 252 6.03 -1.88 10.57
N TYR A 253 4.87 -1.89 11.22
CA TYR A 253 3.74 -1.02 10.87
C TYR A 253 3.63 0.11 11.87
N LEU A 254 3.54 1.33 11.36
CA LEU A 254 3.34 2.54 12.15
C LEU A 254 2.03 3.22 11.74
N ARG A 255 1.40 3.92 12.69
CA ARG A 255 0.30 4.86 12.46
C ARG A 255 0.84 6.28 12.45
N ASP A 256 0.44 7.05 11.43
CA ASP A 256 0.65 8.49 11.40
C ASP A 256 -0.36 9.21 12.34
N PRO A 257 -0.27 10.54 12.50
CA PRO A 257 -1.14 11.31 13.38
C PRO A 257 -2.65 11.16 13.10
N ASP A 258 -3.01 10.94 11.83
CA ASP A 258 -4.39 10.78 11.36
C ASP A 258 -4.85 9.31 11.33
N GLY A 259 -3.99 8.38 11.77
CA GLY A 259 -4.26 6.94 11.79
C GLY A 259 -4.06 6.24 10.45
N HIS A 260 -3.47 6.88 9.44
CA HIS A 260 -2.96 6.17 8.27
C HIS A 260 -1.86 5.20 8.67
N ARG A 261 -1.96 3.97 8.15
CA ARG A 261 -0.93 2.95 8.41
C ARG A 261 0.11 2.97 7.31
N VAL A 262 1.37 3.00 7.73
CA VAL A 262 2.52 2.85 6.85
C VAL A 262 3.38 1.67 7.30
N GLU A 263 3.81 0.86 6.34
CA GLU A 263 4.79 -0.20 6.56
C GLU A 263 6.19 0.30 6.20
N VAL A 264 7.16 0.02 7.07
CA VAL A 264 8.58 0.06 6.73
C VAL A 264 9.10 -1.37 6.73
N PHE A 265 9.76 -1.77 5.64
CA PHE A 265 10.18 -3.15 5.47
C PHE A 265 11.48 -3.25 4.67
N ASN A 266 12.20 -4.36 4.83
CA ASN A 266 13.40 -4.64 4.04
C ASN A 266 13.14 -5.67 2.94
N SER A 267 13.85 -5.49 1.81
CA SER A 267 13.80 -6.23 0.54
C SER A 267 12.83 -7.42 0.38
N HIS A 268 12.14 -7.41 -0.76
CA HIS A 268 11.50 -8.60 -1.32
C HIS A 268 12.51 -9.62 -1.87
N TYR A 269 12.04 -10.84 -2.15
CA TYR A 269 12.65 -11.67 -3.18
C TYR A 269 12.17 -11.23 -4.58
N GLN A 270 12.87 -11.67 -5.63
CA GLN A 270 12.58 -11.25 -6.99
C GLN A 270 11.46 -12.07 -7.62
N THR A 271 10.55 -11.40 -8.35
CA THR A 271 9.45 -12.03 -9.09
C THR A 271 9.40 -11.49 -10.52
N ILE A 272 10.12 -12.14 -11.42
CA ILE A 272 10.18 -11.74 -12.85
C ILE A 272 9.80 -12.87 -13.81
N ASP A 273 10.08 -14.11 -13.43
CA ASP A 273 9.92 -15.27 -14.32
C ASP A 273 8.45 -15.67 -14.44
N THR A 274 8.00 -15.95 -15.67
CA THR A 274 6.58 -16.18 -16.00
C THR A 274 6.05 -17.55 -15.59
N GLU A 275 6.95 -18.52 -15.51
CA GLU A 275 6.69 -19.92 -15.20
C GLU A 275 6.64 -20.22 -13.70
N ILE A 276 7.04 -19.27 -12.86
CA ILE A 276 6.98 -19.44 -11.41
C ILE A 276 5.52 -19.31 -10.97
N GLU A 277 4.99 -20.41 -10.44
CA GLU A 277 3.65 -20.48 -9.87
C GLU A 277 3.57 -19.71 -8.54
N PRO A 278 2.44 -19.06 -8.22
CA PRO A 278 2.26 -18.32 -6.98
C PRO A 278 2.36 -19.21 -5.73
N VAL A 279 2.97 -18.70 -4.66
CA VAL A 279 3.07 -19.42 -3.38
C VAL A 279 1.74 -19.36 -2.62
N ARG A 280 1.17 -20.53 -2.35
CA ARG A 280 -0.06 -20.68 -1.56
C ARG A 280 0.24 -20.66 -0.06
N TRP A 281 -0.59 -19.93 0.69
CA TRP A 281 -0.64 -20.05 2.13
C TRP A 281 -2.04 -20.35 2.65
N ASP A 282 -2.14 -21.23 3.66
CA ASP A 282 -3.39 -21.51 4.34
C ASP A 282 -3.63 -20.53 5.50
N ALA A 283 -4.70 -19.74 5.43
CA ALA A 283 -5.03 -18.71 6.42
C ALA A 283 -5.34 -19.29 7.81
N GLY A 284 -5.84 -20.54 7.89
CA GLY A 284 -6.09 -21.24 9.14
C GLY A 284 -4.82 -21.45 9.96
N SER A 285 -3.68 -21.66 9.30
CA SER A 285 -2.35 -21.72 9.91
C SER A 285 -1.58 -20.40 9.90
N LEU A 286 -2.04 -19.38 9.17
CA LEU A 286 -1.23 -18.18 8.91
C LEU A 286 -1.14 -17.22 10.10
N SER A 287 -2.17 -17.16 10.94
CA SER A 287 -2.09 -16.40 12.21
C SER A 287 -1.00 -16.95 13.14
N THR A 288 -0.53 -18.18 12.88
CA THR A 288 0.64 -18.82 13.52
C THR A 288 1.91 -18.81 12.64
N ASN A 289 1.89 -18.23 11.43
CA ASN A 289 3.01 -18.21 10.48
C ASN A 289 3.66 -16.83 10.28
N ALA A 290 3.39 -15.84 11.14
CA ALA A 290 4.49 -14.92 11.46
C ALA A 290 5.62 -15.82 11.95
N ARG A 291 6.77 -15.85 11.25
CA ARG A 291 7.86 -16.81 11.54
C ARG A 291 8.27 -16.80 13.02
N TRP A 292 7.99 -15.69 13.68
CA TRP A 292 8.14 -15.39 15.09
C TRP A 292 7.16 -14.27 15.48
N GLY A 293 6.71 -14.26 16.74
CA GLY A 293 5.81 -13.25 17.30
C GLY A 293 4.45 -13.80 17.73
N LEU A 294 3.66 -12.96 18.39
CA LEU A 294 2.26 -13.21 18.70
C LEU A 294 1.37 -12.77 17.52
N PRO A 295 0.08 -13.19 17.49
CA PRO A 295 -0.85 -12.65 16.51
C PRO A 295 -0.95 -11.12 16.59
N ALA A 296 -1.38 -10.48 15.50
CA ALA A 296 -1.57 -9.03 15.48
C ALA A 296 -2.77 -8.60 16.36
N LEU A 297 -2.78 -7.35 16.80
CA LEU A 297 -3.94 -6.74 17.46
C LEU A 297 -5.16 -6.73 16.54
N GLU A 298 -6.35 -6.77 17.11
CA GLU A 298 -7.62 -6.68 16.38
C GLU A 298 -7.66 -5.47 15.44
N LYS A 299 -7.19 -4.31 15.91
CA LYS A 299 -7.13 -3.09 15.11
C LYS A 299 -6.30 -3.22 13.83
N TRP A 300 -5.26 -4.06 13.81
CA TRP A 300 -4.49 -4.31 12.59
C TRP A 300 -5.34 -5.00 11.52
N TYR A 301 -6.21 -5.92 11.93
CA TYR A 301 -7.05 -6.67 11.00
C TYR A 301 -8.23 -5.87 10.46
N PHE A 302 -8.76 -4.89 11.19
CA PHE A 302 -10.05 -4.27 10.85
C PHE A 302 -9.99 -2.76 10.58
N GLU A 303 -9.01 -2.04 11.13
CA GLU A 303 -8.91 -0.61 10.85
C GLU A 303 -8.12 -0.36 9.56
N ALA A 304 -8.65 0.53 8.73
CA ALA A 304 -8.05 0.98 7.48
C ALA A 304 -8.56 2.38 7.16
N SER A 305 -7.81 3.13 6.36
CA SER A 305 -8.22 4.47 5.94
C SER A 305 -9.29 4.36 4.85
N PRO A 306 -10.51 4.91 5.07
CA PRO A 306 -11.54 4.86 4.04
C PRO A 306 -11.16 5.78 2.87
N PHE A 307 -11.69 5.48 1.69
CA PHE A 307 -11.54 6.36 0.54
C PHE A 307 -12.54 7.52 0.59
N VAL A 308 -12.10 8.72 0.22
CA VAL A 308 -12.95 9.92 0.24
C VAL A 308 -14.18 9.73 -0.66
N GLY A 309 -15.37 9.91 -0.08
CA GLY A 309 -16.64 9.84 -0.82
C GLY A 309 -17.05 8.43 -1.26
N VAL A 310 -16.33 7.38 -0.85
CA VAL A 310 -16.61 6.00 -1.24
C VAL A 310 -17.25 5.25 -0.08
N LYS A 311 -18.41 4.65 -0.35
CA LYS A 311 -19.10 3.80 0.63
C LYS A 311 -18.41 2.45 0.73
N GLN A 312 -18.07 2.03 1.94
CA GLN A 312 -17.57 0.68 2.20
C GLN A 312 -18.69 -0.36 2.18
N ILE A 313 -18.35 -1.54 1.69
CA ILE A 313 -19.20 -2.70 1.49
C ILE A 313 -18.62 -3.83 2.37
N PRO A 314 -19.42 -4.47 3.22
CA PRO A 314 -18.97 -5.62 3.99
C PRO A 314 -18.81 -6.86 3.10
N PRO A 315 -17.88 -7.77 3.42
CA PRO A 315 -17.79 -9.07 2.74
C PRO A 315 -19.01 -9.93 3.07
N ALA A 316 -19.29 -10.94 2.23
CA ALA A 316 -20.38 -11.88 2.47
C ALA A 316 -20.23 -12.63 3.80
N GLU A 317 -18.99 -12.96 4.16
CA GLU A 317 -18.63 -13.56 5.45
C GLU A 317 -17.54 -12.71 6.10
N PRO A 318 -17.79 -12.13 7.28
CA PRO A 318 -16.77 -11.35 7.99
C PRO A 318 -15.55 -12.20 8.34
N PRO A 319 -14.32 -11.70 8.13
CA PRO A 319 -13.11 -12.42 8.48
C PRO A 319 -13.04 -12.60 10.01
N LYS A 320 -12.53 -13.76 10.45
CA LYS A 320 -12.40 -14.12 11.87
C LYS A 320 -10.94 -14.50 12.20
N PRO A 321 -9.99 -13.56 12.06
CA PRO A 321 -8.58 -13.85 12.34
C PRO A 321 -8.39 -14.16 13.84
N MET A 322 -7.32 -14.89 14.15
CA MET A 322 -6.83 -14.95 15.53
C MET A 322 -6.13 -13.62 15.84
N SER A 323 -6.76 -12.79 16.67
CA SER A 323 -6.13 -11.56 17.19
C SER A 323 -5.34 -11.83 18.45
N LEU A 324 -4.47 -10.90 18.84
CA LEU A 324 -3.72 -10.96 20.09
C LEU A 324 -4.66 -11.04 21.29
N GLU A 325 -5.73 -10.24 21.28
CA GLU A 325 -6.74 -10.19 22.32
C GLU A 325 -7.41 -11.56 22.48
N ARG A 326 -7.84 -12.17 21.36
CA ARG A 326 -8.44 -13.51 21.37
C ARG A 326 -7.45 -14.57 21.82
N PHE A 327 -6.21 -14.51 21.33
CA PHE A 327 -5.16 -15.43 21.72
C PHE A 327 -4.89 -15.40 23.23
N LEU A 328 -4.78 -14.21 23.82
CA LEU A 328 -4.56 -14.05 25.26
C LEU A 328 -5.74 -14.57 26.09
N LEU A 329 -6.97 -14.33 25.64
CA LEU A 329 -8.17 -14.88 26.29
C LEU A 329 -8.16 -16.42 26.28
N GLU A 330 -7.86 -17.04 25.14
CA GLU A 330 -7.78 -18.51 25.01
C GLU A 330 -6.65 -19.12 25.86
N GLN A 331 -5.52 -18.41 26.04
CA GLN A 331 -4.43 -18.84 26.92
C GLN A 331 -4.79 -18.70 28.41
N SER A 332 -5.49 -17.63 28.79
CA SER A 332 -5.89 -17.40 30.18
C SER A 332 -6.96 -18.36 30.71
N ALA A 333 -7.67 -19.03 29.80
CA ALA A 333 -8.72 -20.00 30.12
C ALA A 333 -8.18 -21.44 30.34
N ARG A 334 -6.87 -21.66 30.21
CA ARG A 334 -6.19 -22.96 30.42
C ARG A 334 -5.61 -23.08 31.81
#